data_AF-A0A965CSR9-F1
#
_entry.id   AF-A0A965CSR9-F1
#
_cell.length_a   1.000
_cell.length_b   1.000
_cell.length_c   1.000
_cell.angle_alpha   90.00
_cell.angle_beta   90.00
_cell.angle_gamma   90.00
#
_symmetry.space_group_name_H-M   'P 1'
#
loop_
_entity.id
_entity.type
_entity.pdbx_description
1 polymer ?
#
loop_
_entity_poly.entity_id
_entity_poly.type
_entity_poly.pdbx_seq_one_letter_code
_entity_poly.pdbx_strand_id
1 'polypeptide(L)'
;MLTCRKDSGIRSPSDFAGKKIGVWFGGNEYPLLSWLSKLGISASGGSNGVTLIKQGWNVDPLLQKQAHCVSTMSYNEYWQVIDAGLSPADLVVFKYDGEGVAVLEDGLYVMENRLNDANFVNRLARFLRASMKGWEYAGNNPDEAADIVLENDDTGAQTEKHQRRMMREINKLVANADQPNGIGYLDPSDYNRSVGVLLASGDAVISKPPKGAWTHKVYEAMTNL
;
A
#
# COMPACT_ATOMS: atom_id res chain seq x y z
N MET A 1 2.84 1.60 -4.98
CA MET A 1 3.96 2.04 -5.87
C MET A 1 3.41 2.45 -7.23
N LEU A 2 4.20 3.12 -8.07
CA LEU A 2 3.78 3.55 -9.41
C LEU A 2 4.54 2.78 -10.49
N THR A 3 3.83 2.09 -11.38
CA THR A 3 4.40 1.32 -12.49
C THR A 3 4.10 2.01 -13.82
N CYS A 4 5.14 2.34 -14.57
CA CYS A 4 5.08 3.05 -15.85
C CYS A 4 5.61 2.19 -16.99
N ARG A 5 5.10 2.40 -18.20
CA ARG A 5 5.72 1.82 -19.40
C ARG A 5 6.94 2.63 -19.82
N LYS A 6 8.05 1.96 -20.09
CA LYS A 6 9.29 2.60 -20.54
C LYS A 6 9.15 3.18 -21.95
N ASP A 7 8.32 2.57 -22.81
CA ASP A 7 8.00 3.07 -24.16
C ASP A 7 7.14 4.36 -24.16
N SER A 8 6.64 4.78 -23.00
CA SER A 8 5.84 6.01 -22.83
C SER A 8 6.72 7.27 -22.66
N GLY A 9 8.04 7.11 -22.72
CA GLY A 9 9.03 8.17 -22.54
C GLY A 9 9.29 8.57 -21.09
N ILE A 10 8.79 7.80 -20.12
CA ILE A 10 9.04 8.04 -18.69
C ILE A 10 10.25 7.21 -18.25
N ARG A 11 11.27 7.88 -17.70
CA ARG A 11 12.46 7.27 -17.10
C ARG A 11 12.73 7.78 -15.70
N SER A 12 12.34 9.02 -15.42
CA SER A 12 12.44 9.67 -14.11
C SER A 12 11.20 10.52 -13.82
N PRO A 13 11.02 10.98 -12.58
CA PRO A 13 9.83 11.77 -12.20
C PRO A 13 9.72 13.11 -12.95
N SER A 14 10.84 13.63 -13.46
CA SER A 14 10.89 14.80 -14.36
C SER A 14 10.07 14.62 -15.64
N ASP A 15 9.80 13.38 -16.06
CA ASP A 15 9.13 13.07 -17.32
C ASP A 15 7.60 12.99 -17.18
N PHE A 16 7.06 13.28 -16.00
CA PHE A 16 5.62 13.20 -15.71
C PHE A 16 4.80 14.32 -16.37
N ALA A 17 5.40 15.45 -16.69
CA ALA A 17 4.69 16.56 -17.33
C ALA A 17 4.01 16.12 -18.65
N GLY A 18 2.73 16.46 -18.80
CA GLY A 18 1.87 16.08 -19.92
C GLY A 18 1.41 14.62 -19.92
N LYS A 19 1.75 13.82 -18.89
CA LYS A 19 1.42 12.39 -18.84
C LYS A 19 0.07 12.13 -18.18
N LYS A 20 -0.46 10.95 -18.46
CA LYS A 20 -1.67 10.40 -17.85
C LYS A 20 -1.29 9.34 -16.84
N ILE A 21 -1.72 9.48 -15.59
CA ILE A 21 -1.42 8.53 -14.51
C ILE A 21 -2.72 7.97 -13.94
N GLY A 22 -2.84 6.64 -13.96
CA GLY A 22 -3.89 5.91 -13.27
C GLY A 22 -3.63 5.85 -11.77
N VAL A 23 -4.64 6.19 -10.97
CA VAL A 23 -4.57 6.13 -9.52
C VAL A 23 -5.91 5.66 -8.94
N TRP A 24 -5.84 4.91 -7.85
CA TRP A 24 -7.01 4.59 -7.05
C TRP A 24 -7.40 5.80 -6.22
N PHE A 25 -8.68 6.13 -6.21
CA PHE A 25 -9.23 7.21 -5.38
C PHE A 25 -9.75 6.65 -4.05
N GLY A 26 -10.02 7.54 -3.09
CA GLY A 26 -10.55 7.17 -1.78
C GLY A 26 -9.48 7.03 -0.71
N GLY A 27 -8.34 7.70 -0.89
CA GLY A 27 -7.22 7.76 0.05
C GLY A 27 -5.90 7.30 -0.55
N ASN A 28 -5.95 6.41 -1.54
CA ASN A 28 -4.78 5.84 -2.20
C ASN A 28 -4.03 6.83 -3.11
N GLU A 29 -4.68 7.93 -3.50
CA GLU A 29 -4.11 8.97 -4.33
C GLU A 29 -3.15 9.89 -3.57
N TYR A 30 -3.23 9.92 -2.23
CA TYR A 30 -2.50 10.91 -1.43
C TYR A 30 -0.98 10.82 -1.52
N PRO A 31 -0.33 9.63 -1.55
CA PRO A 31 1.10 9.52 -1.83
C PRO A 31 1.49 10.15 -3.17
N LEU A 32 0.72 9.87 -4.23
CA LEU A 32 0.97 10.43 -5.56
C LEU A 32 0.78 11.95 -5.57
N LEU A 33 -0.29 12.46 -4.99
CA LEU A 33 -0.55 13.90 -4.91
C LEU A 33 0.54 14.63 -4.11
N SER A 34 0.97 14.06 -2.99
CA SER A 34 2.07 14.60 -2.18
C SER A 34 3.38 14.60 -2.96
N TRP A 35 3.62 13.57 -3.77
CA TRP A 35 4.79 13.49 -4.63
C TRP A 35 4.78 14.53 -5.75
N LEU A 36 3.65 14.66 -6.46
CA LEU A 36 3.48 15.68 -7.49
C LEU A 36 3.66 17.09 -6.90
N SER A 37 3.12 17.35 -5.72
CA SER A 37 3.32 18.60 -4.97
C SER A 37 4.80 18.85 -4.66
N LYS A 38 5.52 17.85 -4.13
CA LYS A 38 6.96 17.91 -3.86
C LYS A 38 7.79 18.21 -5.13
N LEU A 39 7.34 17.73 -6.29
CA LEU A 39 7.96 17.97 -7.58
C LEU A 39 7.51 19.28 -8.25
N GLY A 40 6.53 19.99 -7.68
CA GLY A 40 5.93 21.18 -8.29
C GLY A 40 5.10 20.89 -9.55
N ILE A 41 4.58 19.66 -9.69
CA ILE A 41 3.78 19.22 -10.83
C ILE A 41 2.29 19.28 -10.46
N SER A 42 1.47 19.96 -11.25
CA SER A 42 0.02 20.03 -11.01
C SER A 42 -0.67 18.72 -11.37
N ALA A 43 -1.62 18.26 -10.55
CA ALA A 43 -2.50 17.13 -10.85
C ALA A 43 -3.75 17.49 -11.68
N SER A 44 -3.90 18.77 -12.06
CA SER A 44 -5.07 19.29 -12.79
C SER A 44 -4.98 19.09 -14.31
N GLY A 45 -3.94 18.40 -14.81
CA GLY A 45 -3.66 18.22 -16.23
C GLY A 45 -2.88 19.37 -16.87
N GLY A 46 -2.87 19.40 -18.20
CA GLY A 46 -2.12 20.36 -19.02
C GLY A 46 -0.70 19.90 -19.37
N SER A 47 -0.01 20.68 -20.21
CA SER A 47 1.33 20.32 -20.72
C SER A 47 2.41 20.22 -19.64
N ASN A 48 2.23 20.96 -18.54
CA ASN A 48 3.19 21.04 -17.43
C ASN A 48 2.72 20.27 -16.18
N GLY A 49 1.54 19.64 -16.25
CA GLY A 49 0.94 18.86 -15.17
C GLY A 49 0.77 17.39 -15.55
N VAL A 50 0.10 16.64 -14.68
CA VAL A 50 -0.33 15.26 -14.92
C VAL A 50 -1.85 15.24 -14.98
N THR A 51 -2.40 14.48 -15.92
CA THR A 51 -3.82 14.14 -15.93
C THR A 51 -4.03 12.84 -15.13
N LEU A 52 -4.75 12.94 -14.01
CA LEU A 52 -5.13 11.77 -13.23
C LEU A 52 -6.33 11.06 -13.86
N ILE A 53 -6.24 9.73 -13.92
CA ILE A 53 -7.32 8.86 -14.36
C ILE A 53 -7.73 7.97 -13.19
N LYS A 54 -9.03 7.85 -12.95
CA LYS A 54 -9.56 6.88 -12.00
C LYS A 54 -9.25 5.47 -12.51
N GLN A 55 -8.32 4.82 -11.83
CA GLN A 55 -7.97 3.44 -12.09
C GLN A 55 -9.00 2.52 -11.46
N GLY A 56 -9.39 1.46 -12.19
CA GLY A 56 -10.15 0.35 -11.63
C GLY A 56 -9.26 -0.60 -10.83
N TRP A 57 -9.77 -1.80 -10.54
CA TRP A 57 -9.01 -2.84 -9.84
C TRP A 57 -8.13 -3.70 -10.78
N ASN A 58 -7.94 -3.25 -12.02
CA ASN A 58 -7.11 -3.93 -13.02
C ASN A 58 -6.04 -2.98 -13.59
N VAL A 59 -5.17 -3.53 -14.44
CA VAL A 59 -4.04 -2.83 -15.04
C VAL A 59 -4.27 -2.47 -16.52
N ASP A 60 -5.48 -2.65 -17.02
CA ASP A 60 -5.83 -2.44 -18.43
C ASP A 60 -5.47 -1.04 -18.95
N PRO A 61 -5.64 0.06 -18.18
CA PRO A 61 -5.23 1.37 -18.67
C PRO A 61 -3.75 1.44 -19.05
N LEU A 62 -2.87 0.70 -18.36
CA LEU A 62 -1.45 0.60 -18.71
C LEU A 62 -1.26 -0.25 -19.98
N LEU A 63 -1.89 -1.42 -20.03
CA LEU A 63 -1.74 -2.37 -21.14
C LEU A 63 -2.26 -1.77 -22.46
N GLN A 64 -3.40 -1.11 -22.42
CA GLN A 64 -4.07 -0.46 -23.55
C GLN A 64 -3.49 0.94 -23.88
N LYS A 65 -2.41 1.35 -23.21
CA LYS A 65 -1.74 2.65 -23.39
C LYS A 65 -2.68 3.86 -23.17
N GLN A 66 -3.71 3.71 -22.36
CA GLN A 66 -4.60 4.80 -21.95
C GLN A 66 -3.98 5.65 -20.83
N ALA A 67 -3.17 5.01 -19.98
CA ALA A 67 -2.33 5.63 -18.98
C ALA A 67 -0.86 5.30 -19.25
N HIS A 68 0.03 6.24 -18.92
CA HIS A 68 1.48 6.06 -19.03
C HIS A 68 2.03 5.32 -17.81
N CYS A 69 1.40 5.55 -16.66
CA CYS A 69 1.65 4.86 -15.40
C CYS A 69 0.33 4.48 -14.72
N VAL A 70 0.36 3.45 -13.89
CA VAL A 70 -0.74 3.04 -13.01
C VAL A 70 -0.22 2.76 -11.61
N SER A 71 -1.09 2.96 -10.61
CA SER A 71 -0.84 2.55 -9.24
C SER A 71 -0.86 1.03 -9.17
N THR A 72 0.10 0.47 -8.44
CA THR A 72 0.25 -0.99 -8.30
C THR A 72 0.70 -1.32 -6.88
N MET A 73 0.25 -2.47 -6.39
CA MET A 73 0.87 -3.16 -5.26
C MET A 73 1.94 -4.12 -5.77
N SER A 74 3.01 -4.29 -5.00
CA SER A 74 4.11 -5.21 -5.36
C SER A 74 3.68 -6.66 -5.42
N TYR A 75 2.70 -7.03 -4.59
CA TYR A 75 2.19 -8.39 -4.50
C TYR A 75 1.12 -8.70 -5.56
N ASN A 76 0.37 -7.72 -6.08
CA ASN A 76 -0.76 -7.97 -6.97
C ASN A 76 -0.57 -7.35 -8.38
N GLU A 77 -0.91 -6.08 -8.56
CA GLU A 77 -1.06 -5.49 -9.91
C GLU A 77 0.24 -5.48 -10.69
N TYR A 78 1.39 -5.34 -10.03
CA TYR A 78 2.68 -5.48 -10.69
C TYR A 78 2.79 -6.81 -11.44
N TRP A 79 2.37 -7.90 -10.80
CA TRP A 79 2.38 -9.22 -11.40
C TRP A 79 1.31 -9.42 -12.46
N GLN A 80 0.15 -8.75 -12.34
CA GLN A 80 -0.82 -8.71 -13.44
C GLN A 80 -0.21 -8.08 -14.70
N VAL A 81 0.60 -7.02 -14.55
CA VAL A 81 1.32 -6.40 -15.68
C VAL A 81 2.32 -7.39 -16.30
N ILE A 82 3.07 -8.12 -15.46
CA ILE A 82 4.05 -9.11 -15.94
C ILE A 82 3.37 -10.30 -16.63
N ASP A 83 2.34 -10.88 -16.02
CA ASP A 83 1.62 -12.02 -16.58
C ASP A 83 0.83 -11.65 -17.86
N ALA A 84 0.51 -10.36 -18.05
CA ALA A 84 -0.06 -9.82 -19.29
C ALA A 84 0.98 -9.58 -20.41
N GLY A 85 2.26 -9.87 -20.17
CA GLY A 85 3.30 -9.92 -21.21
C GLY A 85 4.26 -8.73 -21.26
N LEU A 86 4.19 -7.77 -20.33
CA LEU A 86 5.23 -6.76 -20.18
C LEU A 86 6.36 -7.29 -19.28
N SER A 87 7.60 -7.28 -19.76
CA SER A 87 8.74 -7.70 -18.95
C SER A 87 9.17 -6.59 -17.98
N PRO A 88 9.94 -6.90 -16.92
CA PRO A 88 10.54 -5.86 -16.08
C PRO A 88 11.38 -4.84 -16.85
N ALA A 89 11.97 -5.23 -17.99
CA ALA A 89 12.76 -4.33 -18.84
C ALA A 89 11.90 -3.31 -19.60
N ASP A 90 10.61 -3.60 -19.80
CA ASP A 90 9.62 -2.73 -20.43
C ASP A 90 9.02 -1.71 -19.46
N LEU A 91 9.36 -1.81 -18.17
CA LEU A 91 8.75 -1.04 -17.10
C LEU A 91 9.74 -0.12 -16.41
N VAL A 92 9.20 0.95 -15.85
CA VAL A 92 9.87 1.79 -14.85
C VAL A 92 8.99 1.78 -13.60
N VAL A 93 9.55 1.36 -12.47
CA VAL A 93 8.81 1.22 -11.21
C VAL A 93 9.36 2.22 -10.20
N PHE A 94 8.49 3.10 -9.73
CA PHE A 94 8.79 4.06 -8.67
C PHE A 94 8.15 3.59 -7.37
N LYS A 95 8.98 3.18 -6.41
CA LYS A 95 8.50 2.85 -5.08
C LYS A 95 8.38 4.13 -4.25
N TYR A 96 7.26 4.29 -3.54
CA TYR A 96 6.98 5.52 -2.79
C TYR A 96 7.91 5.73 -1.58
N ASP A 97 8.48 4.66 -1.03
CA ASP A 97 9.52 4.74 0.00
C ASP A 97 10.78 5.45 -0.51
N GLY A 98 11.28 5.06 -1.68
CA GLY A 98 12.45 5.67 -2.34
C GLY A 98 12.20 7.12 -2.77
N GLU A 99 10.95 7.47 -3.05
CA GLU A 99 10.55 8.85 -3.40
C GLU A 99 10.25 9.73 -2.17
N GLY A 100 10.26 9.13 -0.97
CA GLY A 100 10.01 9.82 0.30
C GLY A 100 8.56 10.29 0.47
N VAL A 101 7.62 9.56 -0.10
CA VAL A 101 6.18 9.88 -0.14
C VAL A 101 5.30 8.70 0.28
N ALA A 102 5.91 7.65 0.83
CA ALA A 102 5.17 6.54 1.41
C ALA A 102 4.27 7.06 2.55
N VAL A 103 3.13 6.41 2.72
CA VAL A 103 2.21 6.58 3.85
C VAL A 103 1.84 5.20 4.38
N LEU A 104 1.47 5.10 5.65
CA LEU A 104 0.82 3.92 6.19
C LEU A 104 -0.57 3.77 5.56
N GLU A 105 -0.91 2.54 5.18
CA GLU A 105 -2.18 2.19 4.55
C GLU A 105 -3.04 1.40 5.54
N ASP A 106 -2.81 0.08 5.63
CA ASP A 106 -3.63 -0.83 6.43
C ASP A 106 -3.31 -0.77 7.93
N GLY A 107 -4.34 -0.95 8.74
CA GLY A 107 -4.24 -0.97 10.20
C GLY A 107 -5.49 -1.52 10.88
N LEU A 108 -5.36 -1.81 12.17
CA LEU A 108 -6.49 -2.17 13.03
C LEU A 108 -7.01 -0.92 13.74
N TYR A 109 -8.29 -0.62 13.55
CA TYR A 109 -8.91 0.60 14.06
C TYR A 109 -10.04 0.27 15.04
N VAL A 110 -10.12 1.04 16.12
CA VAL A 110 -11.18 0.93 17.13
C VAL A 110 -11.61 2.32 17.59
N MET A 111 -12.82 2.43 18.13
CA MET A 111 -13.28 3.67 18.76
C MET A 111 -12.51 3.90 20.07
N GLU A 112 -11.91 5.09 20.23
CA GLU A 112 -11.04 5.43 21.37
C GLU A 112 -11.71 5.17 22.72
N ASN A 113 -13.00 5.51 22.87
CA ASN A 113 -13.74 5.32 24.11
C ASN A 113 -13.81 3.85 24.57
N ARG A 114 -13.73 2.89 23.63
CA ARG A 114 -13.75 1.46 23.94
C ARG A 114 -12.47 1.01 24.64
N LEU A 115 -11.36 1.72 24.42
CA LEU A 115 -10.08 1.40 25.05
C LEU A 115 -10.09 1.63 26.58
N ASN A 116 -11.11 2.30 27.12
CA ASN A 116 -11.27 2.46 28.57
C ASN A 116 -11.82 1.20 29.27
N ASP A 117 -12.39 0.26 28.51
CA ASP A 117 -12.84 -1.04 29.04
C ASP A 117 -11.68 -2.06 29.01
N ALA A 118 -11.19 -2.42 30.20
CA ALA A 118 -10.10 -3.40 30.35
C ALA A 118 -10.45 -4.78 29.77
N ASN A 119 -11.72 -5.21 29.83
CA ASN A 119 -12.15 -6.48 29.24
C ASN A 119 -12.14 -6.40 27.70
N PHE A 120 -12.48 -5.24 27.13
CA PHE A 120 -12.33 -5.01 25.70
C PHE A 120 -10.87 -5.04 25.27
N VAL A 121 -9.98 -4.33 25.97
CA VAL A 121 -8.53 -4.35 25.68
C VAL A 121 -7.98 -5.77 25.78
N ASN A 122 -8.35 -6.55 26.80
CA ASN A 122 -7.90 -7.94 26.92
C ASN A 122 -8.37 -8.83 25.76
N ARG A 123 -9.63 -8.68 25.30
CA ARG A 123 -10.13 -9.40 24.11
C ARG A 123 -9.35 -9.03 22.86
N LEU A 124 -9.08 -7.75 22.63
CA LEU A 124 -8.29 -7.30 21.49
C LEU A 124 -6.84 -7.75 21.56
N ALA A 125 -6.24 -7.80 22.75
CA ALA A 125 -4.90 -8.32 22.94
C ALA A 125 -4.80 -9.81 22.52
N ARG A 126 -5.81 -10.62 22.88
CA ARG A 126 -5.91 -12.02 22.43
C ARG A 126 -6.12 -12.13 20.93
N PHE A 127 -6.96 -11.28 20.35
CA PHE A 127 -7.17 -11.18 18.91
C PHE A 127 -5.86 -10.84 18.18
N LEU A 128 -5.15 -9.78 18.61
CA LEU A 128 -3.88 -9.36 18.03
C LEU A 128 -2.84 -10.48 18.08
N ARG A 129 -2.71 -11.17 19.23
CA ARG A 129 -1.82 -12.34 19.36
C ARG A 129 -2.17 -13.44 18.37
N ALA A 130 -3.46 -13.74 18.18
CA ALA A 130 -3.91 -14.75 17.23
C ALA A 130 -3.62 -14.33 15.78
N SER A 131 -3.87 -13.07 15.43
CA SER A 131 -3.57 -12.52 14.10
C SER A 131 -2.07 -12.56 13.78
N MET A 132 -1.20 -12.21 14.74
CA MET A 132 0.26 -12.29 14.57
C MET A 132 0.72 -13.72 14.34
N LYS A 133 0.18 -14.69 15.09
CA LYS A 133 0.45 -16.12 14.85
C LYS A 133 -0.01 -16.57 13.47
N GLY A 134 -1.15 -16.07 12.99
CA GLY A 134 -1.63 -16.34 11.64
C GLY A 134 -0.68 -15.81 10.56
N TRP A 135 -0.18 -14.59 10.73
CA TRP A 135 0.82 -14.01 9.82
C TRP A 135 2.16 -14.76 9.84
N GLU A 136 2.64 -15.15 11.01
CA GLU A 136 3.84 -15.99 11.15
C GLU A 136 3.64 -17.35 10.48
N TYR A 137 2.49 -17.99 10.68
CA TYR A 137 2.14 -19.25 10.02
C TYR A 137 2.11 -19.10 8.50
N ALA A 138 1.44 -18.07 7.99
CA ALA A 138 1.35 -17.81 6.57
C ALA A 138 2.72 -17.51 5.94
N GLY A 139 3.61 -16.85 6.70
CA GLY A 139 4.99 -16.63 6.29
C GLY A 139 5.81 -17.92 6.17
N ASN A 140 5.60 -18.86 7.09
CA ASN A 140 6.29 -20.16 7.09
C ASN A 140 5.65 -21.19 6.15
N ASN A 141 4.36 -21.03 5.84
CA ASN A 141 3.57 -21.95 5.01
C ASN A 141 2.85 -21.19 3.88
N PRO A 142 3.58 -20.50 2.98
CA PRO A 142 2.97 -19.59 2.01
C PRO A 142 2.07 -20.28 0.99
N ASP A 143 2.34 -21.57 0.72
CA ASP A 143 1.54 -22.38 -0.18
C ASP A 143 0.19 -22.74 0.43
N GLU A 144 0.19 -23.27 1.65
CA GLU A 144 -1.04 -23.59 2.37
C GLU A 144 -1.86 -22.33 2.69
N ALA A 145 -1.21 -21.22 3.03
CA ALA A 145 -1.90 -19.95 3.24
C ALA A 145 -2.60 -19.45 1.97
N ALA A 146 -1.99 -19.63 0.79
CA ALA A 146 -2.64 -19.34 -0.48
C ALA A 146 -3.83 -20.29 -0.75
N ASP A 147 -3.70 -21.57 -0.41
CA ASP A 147 -4.78 -22.55 -0.56
C ASP A 147 -5.99 -22.20 0.33
N ILE A 148 -5.76 -21.80 1.58
CA ILE A 148 -6.83 -21.31 2.48
C ILE A 148 -7.56 -20.10 1.86
N VAL A 149 -6.84 -19.16 1.25
CA VAL A 149 -7.46 -18.01 0.57
C VAL A 149 -8.30 -18.45 -0.61
N LEU A 150 -7.79 -19.40 -1.43
CA LEU A 150 -8.50 -19.93 -2.59
C LEU A 150 -9.77 -20.69 -2.20
N GLU A 151 -9.74 -21.46 -1.12
CA GLU A 151 -10.91 -22.17 -0.58
C GLU A 151 -12.03 -21.22 -0.15
N ASN A 152 -11.70 -19.96 0.16
CA ASN A 152 -12.64 -18.91 0.55
C ASN A 152 -12.91 -17.90 -0.58
N ASP A 153 -12.41 -18.14 -1.81
CA ASP A 153 -12.73 -17.31 -2.98
C ASP A 153 -14.01 -17.78 -3.67
N ASP A 154 -15.15 -17.25 -3.22
CA ASP A 154 -16.46 -17.53 -3.83
C ASP A 154 -16.61 -16.94 -5.24
N THR A 155 -15.70 -16.07 -5.69
CA THR A 155 -15.79 -15.41 -7.00
C THR A 155 -15.18 -16.23 -8.13
N GLY A 156 -14.24 -17.13 -7.80
CA GLY A 156 -13.41 -17.87 -8.77
C GLY A 156 -12.47 -16.98 -9.60
N ALA A 157 -12.29 -15.72 -9.22
CA ALA A 157 -11.40 -14.78 -9.92
C ALA A 157 -9.92 -15.07 -9.63
N GLN A 158 -9.63 -15.76 -8.53
CA GLN A 158 -8.26 -16.04 -8.11
C GLN A 158 -7.73 -17.33 -8.74
N THR A 159 -6.45 -17.32 -9.07
CA THR A 159 -5.75 -18.52 -9.56
C THR A 159 -4.67 -18.94 -8.58
N GLU A 160 -4.43 -20.24 -8.51
CA GLU A 160 -3.40 -20.82 -7.64
C GLU A 160 -2.03 -20.17 -7.86
N LYS A 161 -1.60 -20.09 -9.12
CA LYS A 161 -0.32 -19.47 -9.51
C LYS A 161 -0.20 -18.03 -9.01
N HIS A 162 -1.27 -17.24 -9.11
CA HIS A 162 -1.28 -15.85 -8.68
C HIS A 162 -1.28 -15.74 -7.16
N GLN A 163 -2.17 -16.46 -6.46
CA GLN A 163 -2.29 -16.43 -5.00
C GLN A 163 -1.03 -16.88 -4.28
N ARG A 164 -0.41 -17.99 -4.71
CA ARG A 164 0.88 -18.44 -4.16
C ARG A 164 1.96 -17.38 -4.32
N ARG A 165 1.97 -16.62 -5.43
CA ARG A 165 2.91 -15.53 -5.65
C ARG A 165 2.60 -14.34 -4.74
N MET A 166 1.34 -13.93 -4.65
CA MET A 166 0.92 -12.83 -3.78
C MET A 166 1.32 -13.09 -2.33
N MET A 167 1.07 -14.31 -1.83
CA MET A 167 1.44 -14.67 -0.45
C MET A 167 2.95 -14.55 -0.22
N ARG A 168 3.79 -14.98 -1.17
CA ARG A 168 5.26 -14.83 -1.05
C ARG A 168 5.73 -13.39 -1.11
N GLU A 169 5.09 -12.53 -1.92
CA GLU A 169 5.41 -11.10 -1.95
C GLU A 169 4.96 -10.38 -0.68
N ILE A 170 3.76 -10.69 -0.16
CA ILE A 170 3.27 -10.17 1.13
C ILE A 170 4.18 -10.61 2.27
N ASN A 171 4.69 -11.84 2.24
CA ASN A 171 5.60 -12.34 3.26
C ASN A 171 6.86 -11.46 3.44
N LYS A 172 7.37 -10.86 2.35
CA LYS A 172 8.50 -9.92 2.39
C LYS A 172 8.17 -8.61 3.13
N LEU A 173 6.88 -8.27 3.23
CA LEU A 173 6.37 -7.04 3.84
C LEU A 173 5.88 -7.24 5.27
N VAL A 174 5.61 -8.49 5.67
CA VAL A 174 5.04 -8.82 6.99
C VAL A 174 5.98 -9.72 7.79
N ALA A 175 5.99 -11.04 7.54
CA ALA A 175 6.70 -11.96 8.43
C ALA A 175 8.23 -11.92 8.25
N ASN A 176 8.70 -11.60 7.04
CA ASN A 176 10.12 -11.41 6.73
C ASN A 176 10.52 -9.93 6.65
N ALA A 177 9.65 -9.01 7.06
CA ALA A 177 10.02 -7.61 7.10
C ALA A 177 11.03 -7.38 8.23
N ASP A 178 12.00 -6.50 7.97
CA ASP A 178 12.94 -6.03 8.98
C ASP A 178 12.22 -5.05 9.93
N GLN A 179 11.41 -5.60 10.85
CA GLN A 179 10.67 -4.84 11.85
C GLN A 179 11.30 -5.12 13.23
N PRO A 180 12.02 -4.14 13.82
CA PRO A 180 12.74 -4.34 15.09
C PRO A 180 11.84 -4.80 16.25
N ASN A 181 10.57 -4.43 16.22
CA ASN A 181 9.60 -4.75 17.26
C ASN A 181 8.68 -5.94 16.90
N GLY A 182 8.92 -6.59 15.76
CA GLY A 182 8.11 -7.70 15.25
C GLY A 182 6.79 -7.29 14.60
N ILE A 183 6.08 -8.31 14.08
CA ILE A 183 4.84 -8.15 13.32
C ILE A 183 3.79 -7.38 14.13
N GLY A 184 3.14 -6.41 13.48
CA GLY A 184 1.96 -5.73 14.04
C GLY A 184 2.27 -4.60 15.04
N TYR A 185 3.54 -4.35 15.33
CA TYR A 185 3.94 -3.13 16.04
C TYR A 185 3.92 -1.93 15.09
N LEU A 186 3.20 -0.87 15.44
CA LEU A 186 3.25 0.39 14.71
C LEU A 186 4.53 1.15 15.07
N ASP A 187 5.45 1.31 14.12
CA ASP A 187 6.61 2.19 14.30
C ASP A 187 6.17 3.67 14.30
N PRO A 188 6.40 4.43 15.39
CA PRO A 188 6.03 5.84 15.45
C PRO A 188 6.71 6.69 14.36
N SER A 189 7.89 6.29 13.86
CA SER A 189 8.58 7.00 12.79
C SER A 189 7.84 6.89 11.46
N ASP A 190 7.23 5.74 11.15
CA ASP A 190 6.39 5.55 9.97
C ASP A 190 5.10 6.36 10.05
N TYR A 191 4.49 6.43 11.24
CA TYR A 191 3.34 7.29 11.49
C TYR A 191 3.71 8.76 11.28
N ASN A 192 4.81 9.22 11.86
CA ASN A 192 5.27 10.61 11.74
C ASN A 192 5.64 10.96 10.29
N ARG A 193 6.27 10.04 9.56
CA ARG A 193 6.52 10.18 8.12
C ARG A 193 5.21 10.37 7.35
N SER A 194 4.22 9.53 7.63
CA SER A 194 2.89 9.61 6.98
C SER A 194 2.22 10.96 7.24
N VAL A 195 2.22 11.42 8.50
CA VAL A 195 1.72 12.75 8.87
C VAL A 195 2.44 13.86 8.11
N GLY A 196 3.77 13.79 8.03
CA GLY A 196 4.59 14.76 7.29
C GLY A 196 4.26 14.80 5.80
N VAL A 197 4.13 13.64 5.16
CA VAL A 197 3.75 13.53 3.74
C VAL A 197 2.37 14.15 3.50
N LEU A 198 1.38 13.80 4.32
CA LEU A 198 0.00 14.28 4.16
C LEU A 198 -0.14 15.79 4.43
N LEU A 199 0.65 16.35 5.34
CA LEU A 199 0.71 17.80 5.60
C LEU A 199 1.40 18.58 4.47
N ALA A 200 2.39 17.98 3.80
CA ALA A 200 3.18 18.65 2.78
C ALA A 200 2.51 18.69 1.39
N SER A 201 1.39 17.98 1.21
CA SER A 201 0.61 18.05 -0.03
C SER A 201 0.01 19.45 -0.22
N GLY A 202 0.11 19.99 -1.45
CA GLY A 202 -0.34 21.36 -1.77
C GLY A 202 -1.82 21.60 -1.49
N ASP A 203 -2.64 20.56 -1.65
CA ASP A 203 -4.01 20.46 -1.11
C ASP A 203 -3.96 19.54 0.11
N ALA A 204 -3.47 20.08 1.24
CA ALA A 204 -3.15 19.31 2.42
C ALA A 204 -4.33 18.41 2.86
N VAL A 205 -4.13 17.09 2.76
CA VAL A 205 -5.13 16.07 3.14
C VAL A 205 -5.55 16.24 4.61
N ILE A 206 -4.59 16.62 5.44
CA ILE A 206 -4.80 17.00 6.84
C ILE A 206 -4.28 18.41 7.05
N SER A 207 -4.96 19.21 7.88
CA SER A 207 -4.58 20.60 8.17
C SER A 207 -3.65 20.76 9.37
N LYS A 208 -3.50 19.70 10.19
CA LYS A 208 -2.62 19.66 11.37
C LYS A 208 -2.30 18.22 11.76
N PRO A 209 -1.19 17.98 12.48
CA PRO A 209 -0.88 16.65 13.03
C PRO A 209 -2.06 16.10 13.87
N PRO A 210 -2.47 14.83 13.66
CA PRO A 210 -3.52 14.23 14.46
C PRO A 210 -3.06 14.02 15.90
N LYS A 211 -3.99 14.15 16.86
CA LYS A 211 -3.77 13.81 18.26
C LYS A 211 -4.57 12.56 18.60
N GLY A 212 -3.94 11.59 19.27
CA GLY A 212 -4.63 10.35 19.71
C GLY A 212 -4.97 9.36 18.57
N ALA A 213 -4.43 9.54 17.37
CA ALA A 213 -4.75 8.70 16.21
C ALA A 213 -4.12 7.29 16.26
N TRP A 214 -3.22 7.03 17.21
CA TRP A 214 -2.67 5.69 17.44
C TRP A 214 -2.35 5.48 18.92
N THR A 215 -2.21 4.21 19.31
CA THR A 215 -1.81 3.80 20.66
C THR A 215 -1.18 2.41 20.61
N HIS A 216 -0.26 2.12 21.52
CA HIS A 216 0.24 0.76 21.75
C HIS A 216 -0.50 0.01 22.86
N LYS A 217 -1.56 0.58 23.46
CA LYS A 217 -2.26 -0.02 24.61
C LYS A 217 -2.66 -1.48 24.41
N VAL A 218 -3.16 -1.83 23.22
CA VAL A 218 -3.54 -3.23 22.89
C VAL A 218 -2.31 -4.11 22.70
N TYR A 219 -1.26 -3.59 22.07
CA TYR A 219 0.01 -4.29 21.88
C TYR A 219 0.70 -4.58 23.22
N GLU A 220 0.79 -3.59 24.10
CA GLU A 220 1.34 -3.73 25.46
C GLU A 220 0.51 -4.71 26.31
N ALA A 221 -0.82 -4.66 26.21
CA ALA A 221 -1.67 -5.63 26.88
C ALA A 221 -1.43 -7.06 26.37
N MET A 222 -1.15 -7.23 25.07
CA MET A 222 -0.83 -8.51 24.46
C MET A 222 0.52 -9.07 24.92
N THR A 223 1.56 -8.23 25.01
CA THR A 223 2.88 -8.67 25.49
C THR A 223 2.86 -9.16 26.94
N ASN A 224 1.84 -8.78 27.71
CA ASN A 224 1.62 -9.18 29.10
C ASN A 224 0.70 -10.42 29.26
N LEU A 225 0.27 -11.08 28.17
CA LEU A 225 -0.57 -12.29 28.19
C LEU A 225 0.24 -13.60 28.31
#